data_AF-A0A061RLQ0-F1
#
_entry.id   AF-A0A061RLQ0-F1
#
_cell.length_a   1.000
_cell.length_b   1.000
_cell.length_c   1.000
_cell.angle_alpha   90.00
_cell.angle_beta   90.00
_cell.angle_gamma   90.00
#
_symmetry.space_group_name_H-M   'P 1'
#
loop_
_entity.id
_entity.type
_entity.pdbx_description
1 polymer ?
#
loop_
_entity_poly.entity_id
_entity_poly.type
_entity_poly.pdbx_seq_one_letter_code
_entity_poly.pdbx_strand_id
1 'polypeptide(L)'
;MMDHRPEKIKDVVKDVIWEADEDCDGANTYEEFTRMYQRCQNDKSGQEPQQLYHITLFLMNQQDKKVSMESALQLMYLMHGKQDLDEHLREIFGTSDLNSDVSLNLTGFLKAFHTAQVKKLNNRVTSKTYKAPPPPTKKHR
;
A
#
# COMPACT_ATOMS: atom_id res chain seq x y z
N MET A 1 -2.61 12.78 -11.15
CA MET A 1 -3.98 13.33 -11.25
C MET A 1 -4.92 12.16 -11.40
N MET A 2 -5.83 11.91 -10.46
CA MET A 2 -6.92 10.98 -10.70
C MET A 2 -7.89 11.65 -11.67
N ASP A 3 -8.19 10.99 -12.77
CA ASP A 3 -9.05 11.48 -13.85
C ASP A 3 -10.52 11.24 -13.44
N HIS A 4 -11.25 12.31 -13.12
CA HIS A 4 -12.57 12.26 -12.44
C HIS A 4 -13.74 11.94 -13.39
N ARG A 5 -13.52 11.06 -14.36
CA ARG A 5 -14.61 10.59 -15.22
C ARG A 5 -15.49 9.60 -14.45
N PRO A 6 -16.82 9.76 -14.39
CA PRO A 6 -17.70 8.92 -13.58
C PRO A 6 -17.66 7.43 -13.97
N GLU A 7 -17.38 7.13 -15.25
CA GLU A 7 -17.13 5.78 -15.76
C GLU A 7 -15.97 5.11 -15.00
N LYS A 8 -14.86 5.83 -14.81
CA LYS A 8 -13.65 5.30 -14.17
C LYS A 8 -13.82 5.07 -12.67
N ILE A 9 -14.68 5.84 -12.00
CA ILE A 9 -14.96 5.66 -10.57
C ILE A 9 -15.67 4.33 -10.34
N LYS A 10 -16.62 3.97 -11.22
CA LYS A 10 -17.33 2.69 -11.12
C LYS A 10 -16.37 1.51 -11.28
N ASP A 11 -15.42 1.61 -12.21
CA ASP A 11 -14.44 0.56 -12.42
C ASP A 11 -13.50 0.41 -11.21
N VAL A 12 -13.00 1.52 -10.66
CA VAL A 12 -12.18 1.50 -9.44
C VAL A 12 -12.93 0.89 -8.25
N VAL A 13 -14.21 1.22 -8.07
CA VAL A 13 -15.02 0.65 -6.98
C VAL A 13 -15.23 -0.84 -7.18
N LYS A 14 -15.48 -1.29 -8.43
CA LYS A 14 -15.59 -2.72 -8.73
C LYS A 14 -14.29 -3.45 -8.43
N ASP A 15 -13.16 -2.90 -8.83
CA ASP A 15 -11.84 -3.50 -8.55
C ASP A 15 -11.62 -3.65 -7.04
N VAL A 16 -12.01 -2.64 -6.23
CA VAL A 16 -11.92 -2.68 -4.77
C VAL A 16 -12.82 -3.76 -4.15
N ILE A 17 -14.04 -3.92 -4.66
CA ILE A 17 -14.96 -4.98 -4.20
C ILE A 17 -14.36 -6.34 -4.53
N TRP A 18 -13.84 -6.48 -5.76
CA TRP A 18 -13.27 -7.72 -6.29
C TRP A 18 -12.03 -8.22 -5.53
N GLU A 19 -11.35 -7.37 -4.75
CA GLU A 19 -10.23 -7.81 -3.89
C GLU A 19 -10.66 -8.79 -2.79
N ALA A 20 -11.91 -8.71 -2.34
CA ALA A 20 -12.44 -9.51 -1.23
C ALA A 20 -13.60 -10.44 -1.61
N ASP A 21 -14.25 -10.20 -2.75
CA ASP A 21 -15.34 -11.01 -3.29
C ASP A 21 -14.79 -12.38 -3.77
N GLU A 22 -14.90 -13.40 -2.91
CA GLU A 22 -14.34 -14.74 -3.17
C GLU A 22 -15.31 -15.60 -3.99
N ASP A 23 -16.61 -15.39 -3.84
CA ASP A 23 -17.66 -16.15 -4.55
C ASP A 23 -18.13 -15.51 -5.87
N CYS A 24 -17.60 -14.33 -6.20
CA CYS A 24 -17.88 -13.54 -7.41
C CYS A 24 -19.35 -13.13 -7.54
N ASP A 25 -20.05 -12.91 -6.42
CA ASP A 25 -21.44 -12.46 -6.43
C ASP A 25 -21.59 -10.94 -6.63
N GLY A 26 -20.47 -10.20 -6.63
CA GLY A 26 -20.41 -8.75 -6.81
C GLY A 26 -20.64 -7.96 -5.52
N ALA A 27 -20.66 -8.62 -4.37
CA ALA A 27 -20.77 -8.05 -3.04
C ALA A 27 -19.75 -8.69 -2.09
N ASN A 28 -19.54 -8.04 -0.94
CA ASN A 28 -18.67 -8.59 0.11
C ASN A 28 -19.52 -8.92 1.32
N THR A 29 -19.58 -10.20 1.67
CA THR A 29 -20.14 -10.64 2.94
C THR A 29 -19.20 -10.30 4.10
N TYR A 30 -19.72 -10.32 5.33
CA TYR A 30 -18.91 -10.09 6.52
C TYR A 30 -17.78 -11.13 6.68
N GLU A 31 -18.03 -12.37 6.27
CA GLU A 31 -17.04 -13.44 6.36
C GLU A 31 -15.87 -13.21 5.41
N GLU A 32 -16.16 -12.90 4.13
CA GLU A 32 -15.16 -12.56 3.12
C GLU A 32 -14.33 -11.35 3.52
N PHE A 33 -15.01 -10.30 3.99
CA PHE A 33 -14.35 -9.11 4.51
C PHE A 33 -13.41 -9.45 5.68
N THR A 34 -13.83 -10.31 6.61
CA THR A 34 -13.01 -10.72 7.75
C THR A 34 -11.80 -11.53 7.29
N ARG A 35 -11.97 -12.45 6.33
CA ARG A 35 -10.86 -13.23 5.75
C ARG A 35 -9.85 -12.33 5.05
N MET A 36 -10.32 -11.39 4.21
CA MET A 36 -9.47 -10.39 3.56
C MET A 36 -8.69 -9.58 4.59
N TYR A 37 -9.35 -9.11 5.66
CA TYR A 37 -8.71 -8.33 6.72
C TYR A 37 -7.60 -9.14 7.42
N GLN A 38 -7.85 -10.41 7.74
CA GLN A 38 -6.85 -11.29 8.37
C GLN A 38 -5.68 -11.62 7.43
N ARG A 39 -5.95 -11.83 6.13
CA ARG A 39 -4.90 -12.03 5.11
C ARG A 39 -3.99 -10.82 5.03
N CYS A 40 -4.57 -9.63 4.86
CA CYS A 40 -3.81 -8.38 4.75
C CYS A 40 -3.02 -8.06 6.01
N GLN A 41 -3.61 -8.26 7.20
CA GLN A 41 -2.93 -8.02 8.48
C GLN A 41 -1.70 -8.93 8.66
N ASN A 42 -1.77 -10.17 8.17
CA ASN A 42 -0.68 -11.14 8.28
C ASN A 42 0.26 -11.13 7.06
N ASP A 43 -0.02 -10.32 6.04
CA ASP A 43 0.78 -10.26 4.82
C ASP A 43 2.08 -9.49 5.03
N LYS A 44 3.15 -10.25 5.26
CA LYS A 44 4.52 -9.71 5.33
C LYS A 44 5.16 -9.59 3.94
N SER A 45 4.56 -10.21 2.93
CA SER A 45 5.12 -10.28 1.59
C SER A 45 4.79 -9.03 0.77
N GLY A 46 3.67 -8.36 1.05
CA GLY A 46 3.16 -7.23 0.29
C GLY A 46 2.71 -7.66 -1.11
N GLN A 47 2.11 -8.84 -1.20
CA GLN A 47 1.57 -9.41 -2.45
C GLN A 47 0.05 -9.46 -2.44
N GLU A 48 -0.57 -9.33 -1.27
CA GLU A 48 -2.02 -9.27 -1.16
C GLU A 48 -2.54 -7.94 -1.73
N PRO A 49 -3.71 -7.94 -2.39
CA PRO A 49 -4.43 -6.71 -2.69
C PRO A 49 -4.90 -6.08 -1.38
N GLN A 50 -4.52 -4.81 -1.15
CA GLN A 50 -4.69 -4.12 0.13
C GLN A 50 -5.51 -2.83 0.00
N GLN A 51 -6.12 -2.55 -1.16
CA GLN A 51 -6.82 -1.27 -1.37
C GLN A 51 -8.02 -1.16 -0.43
N LEU A 52 -8.86 -2.19 -0.36
CA LEU A 52 -10.02 -2.26 0.55
C LEU A 52 -9.57 -2.24 2.01
N TYR A 53 -8.50 -2.97 2.34
CA TYR A 53 -7.92 -2.99 3.68
C TYR A 53 -7.47 -1.60 4.15
N HIS A 54 -6.73 -0.86 3.32
CA HIS A 54 -6.31 0.50 3.65
C HIS A 54 -7.49 1.47 3.83
N ILE A 55 -8.54 1.33 3.02
CA ILE A 55 -9.77 2.12 3.17
C ILE A 55 -10.42 1.81 4.53
N THR A 56 -10.53 0.54 4.90
CA THR A 56 -11.06 0.14 6.21
C THR A 56 -10.26 0.75 7.35
N LEU A 57 -8.93 0.67 7.30
CA LEU A 57 -8.07 1.24 8.35
C LEU A 57 -8.26 2.75 8.49
N PHE A 58 -8.39 3.46 7.37
CA PHE A 58 -8.73 4.88 7.37
C PHE A 58 -10.09 5.11 8.05
N LEU A 59 -11.12 4.37 7.64
CA LEU A 59 -12.47 4.53 8.18
C LEU A 59 -12.58 4.20 9.67
N MET A 60 -11.75 3.28 10.18
CA MET A 60 -11.70 2.93 11.60
C MET A 60 -11.02 3.99 12.47
N ASN A 61 -10.09 4.77 11.89
CA ASN A 61 -9.25 5.73 12.63
C ASN A 61 -9.54 7.19 12.27
N GLN A 62 -10.50 7.45 11.38
CA GLN A 62 -10.86 8.80 10.99
C GLN A 62 -11.65 9.52 12.09
N GLN A 63 -11.36 10.79 12.25
CA GLN A 63 -12.17 11.76 12.97
C GLN A 63 -12.49 12.91 12.00
N ASP A 64 -13.76 13.26 11.84
CA ASP A 64 -14.21 14.30 10.90
C ASP A 64 -13.70 14.14 9.45
N LYS A 65 -13.75 12.90 8.93
CA LYS A 65 -13.31 12.51 7.57
C LYS A 65 -11.81 12.69 7.31
N LYS A 66 -11.03 12.87 8.37
CA LYS A 66 -9.57 12.96 8.30
C LYS A 66 -8.94 12.05 9.32
N VAL A 67 -7.73 11.60 9.04
CA VAL A 67 -6.91 10.85 10.00
C VAL A 67 -5.78 11.77 10.43
N SER A 68 -5.57 11.91 11.75
CA SER A 68 -4.46 12.68 12.29
C SER A 68 -3.13 12.02 11.93
N MET A 69 -2.05 12.80 11.92
CA MET A 69 -0.72 12.24 11.66
C MET A 69 -0.36 11.12 12.65
N GLU A 70 -0.67 11.28 13.94
CA GLU A 70 -0.42 10.28 14.98
C GLU A 70 -1.14 8.96 14.71
N SER A 71 -2.43 9.02 14.35
CA SER A 71 -3.20 7.80 14.03
C SER A 71 -2.72 7.14 12.74
N ALA A 72 -2.39 7.92 11.71
CA ALA A 72 -1.81 7.38 10.48
C ALA A 72 -0.44 6.71 10.73
N LEU A 73 0.37 7.30 11.62
CA LEU A 73 1.66 6.78 12.04
C LEU A 73 1.54 5.46 12.79
N GLN A 74 0.61 5.39 13.74
CA GLN A 74 0.34 4.17 14.49
C GLN A 74 -0.09 3.03 13.57
N LEU A 75 -0.92 3.33 12.57
CA LEU A 75 -1.32 2.38 11.54
C LEU A 75 -0.14 1.91 10.68
N MET A 76 0.69 2.83 10.18
CA MET A 76 1.89 2.48 9.40
C MET A 76 2.87 1.63 10.21
N TYR A 77 3.06 1.96 11.49
CA TYR A 77 3.92 1.20 12.38
C TYR A 77 3.40 -0.23 12.57
N LEU A 78 2.08 -0.39 12.76
CA LEU A 78 1.47 -1.70 12.92
C LEU A 78 1.65 -2.57 11.66
N MET A 79 1.57 -1.97 10.47
CA MET A 79 1.62 -2.70 9.20
C MET A 79 3.03 -2.98 8.68
N HIS A 80 3.97 -2.05 8.86
CA HIS A 80 5.31 -2.13 8.25
C HIS A 80 6.45 -2.22 9.27
N GLY A 81 6.15 -2.07 10.56
CA GLY A 81 7.14 -2.05 11.61
C GLY A 81 7.99 -0.78 11.62
N LYS A 82 8.96 -0.74 12.54
CA LYS A 82 9.76 0.47 12.82
C LYS A 82 10.71 0.88 11.70
N GLN A 83 11.31 -0.08 11.01
CA GLN A 83 12.44 0.18 10.09
C GLN A 83 12.02 1.00 8.87
N ASP A 84 10.80 0.76 8.39
CA ASP A 84 10.29 1.44 7.21
C ASP A 84 9.54 2.74 7.58
N LEU A 85 9.22 2.95 8.86
CA LEU A 85 8.34 4.05 9.28
C LEU A 85 8.93 5.43 8.97
N ASP A 86 10.21 5.66 9.29
CA ASP A 86 10.86 6.96 9.13
C ASP A 86 11.01 7.37 7.66
N GLU A 87 11.27 6.41 6.78
CA GLU A 87 11.35 6.66 5.34
C GLU A 87 9.96 7.01 4.76
N HIS A 88 8.94 6.25 5.16
CA HIS A 88 7.57 6.50 4.73
C HIS A 88 7.03 7.83 5.28
N LEU A 89 7.33 8.15 6.54
CA LEU A 89 7.04 9.42 7.17
C LEU A 89 7.54 10.59 6.34
N ARG A 90 8.82 10.55 5.98
CA ARG A 90 9.48 11.61 5.22
C ARG A 90 8.92 11.75 3.82
N GLU A 91 8.43 10.67 3.23
CA GLU A 91 7.81 10.69 1.91
C GLU A 91 6.37 11.23 1.93
N ILE A 92 5.61 10.88 2.95
CA ILE A 92 4.18 11.22 3.06
C ILE A 92 3.99 12.64 3.59
N PHE A 93 4.81 13.02 4.58
CA PHE A 93 4.70 14.27 5.31
C PHE A 93 5.89 15.21 5.05
N GLY A 94 6.90 14.80 4.29
CA GLY A 94 8.04 15.66 3.97
C GLY A 94 8.91 15.98 5.19
N THR A 95 9.29 17.25 5.33
CA THR A 95 9.93 17.84 6.52
C THR A 95 8.93 18.57 7.41
N SER A 96 7.63 18.30 7.28
CA SER A 96 6.63 18.86 8.19
C SER A 96 6.93 18.40 9.61
N ASP A 97 7.06 19.36 10.53
CA ASP A 97 7.27 19.09 11.94
C ASP A 97 6.16 18.15 12.45
N LEU A 98 6.55 17.11 13.20
CA LEU A 98 5.65 16.19 13.92
C LEU A 98 4.71 16.91 14.91
N ASN A 99 4.88 18.23 15.06
CA ASN A 99 4.12 19.12 15.92
C ASN A 99 3.04 19.92 15.15
N SER A 100 2.84 19.65 13.87
CA SER A 100 1.81 20.29 13.05
C SER A 100 0.50 19.48 13.08
N ASP A 101 -0.64 20.16 13.16
CA ASP A 101 -2.00 19.58 13.09
C ASP A 101 -2.34 19.09 11.66
N VAL A 102 -1.39 18.37 11.06
CA VAL A 102 -1.49 17.85 9.71
C VAL A 102 -2.35 16.60 9.75
N SER A 103 -3.47 16.67 9.06
CA SER A 103 -4.43 15.59 8.92
C SER A 103 -4.55 15.19 7.46
N LEU A 104 -4.67 13.88 7.21
CA LEU A 104 -4.80 13.32 5.88
C LEU A 104 -6.26 13.02 5.58
N ASN A 105 -6.72 13.41 4.39
CA ASN A 105 -7.96 12.88 3.83
C ASN A 105 -7.72 11.51 3.18
N LEU A 106 -8.78 10.80 2.83
CA LEU A 106 -8.69 9.45 2.26
C LEU A 106 -7.77 9.39 1.03
N THR A 107 -7.86 10.36 0.13
CA THR A 107 -7.01 10.39 -1.08
C THR A 107 -5.53 10.55 -0.75
N GLY A 108 -5.19 11.41 0.20
CA GLY A 108 -3.83 11.60 0.69
C GLY A 108 -3.30 10.32 1.35
N PHE A 109 -4.12 9.69 2.19
CA PHE A 109 -3.81 8.44 2.86
C PHE A 109 -3.55 7.30 1.86
N LEU A 110 -4.44 7.08 0.89
CA LEU A 110 -4.25 6.00 -0.10
C LEU A 110 -3.04 6.23 -1.00
N LYS A 111 -2.77 7.49 -1.39
CA LYS A 111 -1.59 7.82 -2.20
C LYS A 111 -0.29 7.53 -1.44
N ALA A 112 -0.27 7.85 -0.15
CA ALA A 112 0.82 7.57 0.75
C ALA A 112 1.14 6.07 0.81
N PHE A 113 0.13 5.23 1.05
CA PHE A 113 0.27 3.77 1.06
C PHE A 113 0.65 3.18 -0.30
N HIS A 114 0.09 3.66 -1.40
CA HIS A 114 0.44 3.16 -2.72
C HIS A 114 1.91 3.46 -3.07
N THR A 115 2.38 4.67 -2.76
CA THR A 115 3.78 5.07 -3.04
C THR A 115 4.76 4.20 -2.23
N ALA A 116 4.44 3.96 -0.96
CA ALA A 116 5.15 3.04 -0.08
C ALA A 116 5.33 1.63 -0.68
N GLN A 117 4.21 1.05 -1.14
CA GLN A 117 4.18 -0.30 -1.70
C GLN A 117 4.99 -0.42 -3.00
N VAL A 118 4.84 0.53 -3.92
CA VAL A 118 5.56 0.52 -5.22
C VAL A 118 7.08 0.56 -5.02
N LYS A 119 7.58 1.33 -4.05
CA LYS A 119 9.01 1.36 -3.74
C LYS A 119 9.52 0.02 -3.23
N LYS A 120 8.78 -0.63 -2.31
CA LYS A 120 9.13 -1.96 -1.81
C LYS A 120 9.23 -3.00 -2.94
N LEU A 121 8.30 -2.95 -3.88
CA LEU A 121 8.30 -3.83 -5.06
C LEU A 121 9.50 -3.55 -5.99
N ASN A 122 9.76 -2.28 -6.31
CA ASN A 122 10.87 -1.89 -7.18
C ASN A 122 12.24 -2.27 -6.60
N ASN A 123 12.44 -2.10 -5.29
CA ASN A 123 13.69 -2.45 -4.61
C ASN A 123 13.97 -3.97 -4.63
N ARG A 124 12.96 -4.81 -4.79
CA ARG A 124 13.16 -6.28 -4.91
C ARG A 124 13.66 -6.70 -6.28
N VAL A 125 13.25 -6.01 -7.35
CA VAL A 125 13.56 -6.39 -8.75
C VAL A 125 15.01 -6.09 -9.14
N THR A 126 15.62 -5.05 -8.55
CA THR A 126 16.99 -4.61 -8.89
C THR A 126 18.10 -5.53 -8.35
N SER A 127 17.77 -6.47 -7.46
CA SER A 127 18.74 -7.35 -6.77
C SER A 127 19.37 -8.44 -7.64
N LYS A 128 19.03 -8.57 -8.94
CA LYS A 128 19.62 -9.57 -9.84
C LYS A 128 19.91 -9.03 -11.24
N THR A 129 20.87 -8.12 -11.36
CA THR A 129 21.58 -7.97 -12.65
C THR A 129 22.58 -9.12 -12.79
N TYR A 130 22.17 -10.20 -13.46
CA TYR A 130 23.09 -11.28 -13.85
C TYR A 130 24.17 -10.71 -14.77
N LYS A 131 25.44 -10.74 -14.33
CA LYS A 131 26.60 -10.50 -15.22
C LYS A 131 27.09 -11.86 -15.70
N ALA A 132 27.00 -12.11 -17.01
CA ALA A 132 27.51 -13.33 -17.63
C ALA A 132 29.04 -13.44 -17.38
N PRO A 133 29.56 -14.64 -17.07
CA PRO A 133 31.00 -14.86 -16.98
C PRO A 133 31.69 -14.54 -18.33
N PRO A 134 32.90 -13.97 -18.34
CA PRO A 134 33.65 -13.76 -19.57
C PRO A 134 33.93 -15.10 -20.28
N PRO A 135 33.88 -15.15 -21.62
CA PRO A 135 34.13 -16.38 -22.37
C PRO A 135 35.57 -16.89 -22.15
N PRO A 136 35.80 -18.22 -22.11
CA PRO A 136 37.12 -18.78 -21.93
C PRO A 136 38.03 -18.40 -23.09
N THR A 137 39.18 -17.79 -22.78
CA THR A 137 40.20 -17.44 -23.77
C THR A 137 40.78 -18.73 -24.36
N LYS A 138 40.57 -18.96 -25.66
CA LYS A 138 41.21 -20.06 -26.37
C LYS A 138 42.72 -19.84 -26.35
N LYS A 139 43.45 -20.66 -25.59
CA LYS A 139 44.91 -20.75 -25.70
C LYS A 139 45.22 -21.33 -27.08
N HIS A 140 45.72 -20.49 -27.98
CA HIS A 140 46.35 -20.95 -29.21
C HIS A 140 47.60 -21.75 -28.83
N ARG A 141 47.63 -23.01 -29.28
CA ARG A 141 48.78 -23.90 -29.23
C ARG A 141 49.70 -23.61 -30.40
#